data_AF-A0A430FPF6-F1
#
_entry.id   AF-A0A430FPF6-F1
#
_cell.length_a   1.000
_cell.length_b   1.000
_cell.length_c   1.000
_cell.angle_alpha   90.00
_cell.angle_beta   90.00
_cell.angle_gamma   90.00
#
_symmetry.space_group_name_H-M   'P 1'
#
loop_
_entity.id
_entity.type
_entity.pdbx_description
1 polymer ?
#
loop_
_entity_poly.entity_id
_entity_poly.type
_entity_poly.pdbx_seq_one_letter_code
_entity_poly.pdbx_strand_id
1 'polypeptide(L)'
;MAQFQVDSEQIASSAAAVNASVDAIRQAVNGMYANLDALQGVWRGGAATQFAAVARQWQAAQRQMEASLESIQRSLASASSLYADTEAQAAMLFAG
;
A
#
# COMPACT_ATOMS: atom_id res chain seq x y z
N MET A 1 -15.43 29.51 9.93
CA MET A 1 -14.36 29.04 9.01
C MET A 1 -13.51 27.99 9.71
N ALA A 2 -14.04 26.77 9.90
CA ALA A 2 -13.33 25.67 10.58
C ALA A 2 -13.35 24.35 9.78
N GLN A 3 -14.12 24.27 8.68
CA GLN A 3 -14.31 23.02 7.94
C GLN A 3 -13.08 22.64 7.09
N PHE A 4 -12.49 23.59 6.35
CA PHE A 4 -11.35 23.29 5.46
C PHE A 4 -10.10 22.75 6.18
N GLN A 5 -9.79 23.28 7.36
CA GLN A 5 -8.59 22.88 8.12
C GLN A 5 -8.76 21.52 8.82
N VAL A 6 -9.99 21.20 9.24
CA VAL A 6 -10.31 19.89 9.84
C VAL A 6 -10.28 18.78 8.78
N ASP A 7 -10.77 19.07 7.56
CA ASP A 7 -10.76 18.11 6.47
C ASP A 7 -9.32 17.77 6.00
N SER A 8 -8.41 18.74 5.93
CA SER A 8 -7.03 18.52 5.49
C SER A 8 -6.19 17.72 6.50
N GLU A 9 -6.30 18.01 7.80
CA GLU A 9 -5.65 17.21 8.85
C GLU A 9 -6.16 15.76 8.87
N GLN A 10 -7.47 15.57 8.71
CA GLN A 10 -8.07 14.24 8.65
C GLN A 10 -7.58 13.43 7.43
N ILE A 11 -7.45 14.07 6.27
CA ILE A 11 -6.90 13.44 5.05
C ILE A 11 -5.43 13.06 5.26
N ALA A 12 -4.61 13.94 5.84
CA ALA A 12 -3.21 13.65 6.13
C ALA A 12 -3.07 12.45 7.08
N SER A 13 -3.88 12.41 8.15
CA SER A 13 -3.89 11.29 9.09
C SER A 13 -4.32 9.97 8.42
N SER A 14 -5.31 10.03 7.53
CA SER A 14 -5.81 8.87 6.79
C SER A 14 -4.76 8.34 5.81
N ALA A 15 -4.04 9.23 5.12
CA ALA A 15 -2.95 8.86 4.24
C ALA A 15 -1.80 8.18 5.02
N ALA A 16 -1.45 8.70 6.20
CA ALA A 16 -0.46 8.08 7.08
C ALA A 16 -0.90 6.67 7.55
N ALA A 17 -2.16 6.51 7.95
CA ALA A 17 -2.71 5.20 8.34
C ALA A 17 -2.70 4.19 7.18
N VAL A 18 -3.00 4.64 5.95
CA VAL A 18 -2.92 3.77 4.76
C VAL A 18 -1.47 3.37 4.49
N ASN A 19 -0.50 4.29 4.55
CA ASN A 19 0.91 3.96 4.36
C ASN A 19 1.41 2.94 5.39
N ALA A 20 1.05 3.10 6.67
CA ALA A 20 1.38 2.13 7.71
C ALA A 20 0.78 0.74 7.41
N SER A 21 -0.45 0.70 6.86
CA SER A 21 -1.11 -0.55 6.45
C SER A 21 -0.40 -1.20 5.27
N VAL A 22 0.04 -0.41 4.28
CA VAL A 22 0.84 -0.90 3.14
C VAL A 22 2.14 -1.55 3.62
N ASP A 23 2.84 -0.92 4.56
CA ASP A 23 4.09 -1.47 5.10
C ASP A 23 3.87 -2.76 5.88
N ALA A 24 2.80 -2.83 6.68
CA ALA A 24 2.43 -4.06 7.40
C ALA A 24 2.10 -5.21 6.42
N ILE A 25 1.40 -4.92 5.32
CA ILE A 25 1.10 -5.90 4.27
C ILE A 25 2.41 -6.41 3.63
N ARG A 26 3.33 -5.51 3.27
CA ARG A 26 4.63 -5.89 2.69
C ARG A 26 5.44 -6.78 3.64
N GLN A 27 5.43 -6.48 4.93
CA GLN A 27 6.08 -7.33 5.94
C GLN A 27 5.46 -8.73 6.00
N ALA A 28 4.12 -8.82 6.02
CA ALA A 28 3.42 -10.10 6.02
C ALA A 28 3.70 -10.93 4.75
N VAL A 29 3.75 -10.26 3.59
CA VAL A 29 4.11 -10.87 2.30
C VAL A 29 5.54 -11.44 2.35
N ASN A 30 6.50 -10.69 2.88
CA ASN A 30 7.88 -11.16 3.04
C ASN A 30 7.96 -12.36 3.99
N GLY A 31 7.19 -12.35 5.07
CA GLY A 31 7.07 -13.50 5.97
C GLY A 31 6.50 -14.75 5.26
N MET A 32 5.50 -14.57 4.41
CA MET A 32 4.94 -15.66 3.61
C MET A 32 5.96 -16.25 2.64
N TYR A 33 6.79 -15.42 2.00
CA TYR A 33 7.88 -15.90 1.15
C TYR A 33 8.88 -16.78 1.90
N ALA A 34 9.33 -16.35 3.09
CA ALA A 34 10.24 -17.13 3.91
C ALA A 34 9.62 -18.48 4.31
N ASN A 35 8.33 -18.50 4.67
CA ASN A 35 7.62 -19.73 5.02
C ASN A 35 7.50 -20.69 3.83
N LEU A 36 7.19 -20.18 2.63
CA LEU A 36 7.08 -21.00 1.43
C LEU A 36 8.44 -21.55 1.00
N ASP A 37 9.51 -20.76 1.10
CA ASP A 37 10.88 -21.21 0.79
C ASP A 37 11.33 -22.33 1.74
N ALA A 38 11.09 -22.16 3.05
CA ALA A 38 11.38 -23.18 4.04
C ALA A 38 10.62 -24.49 3.76
N LEU A 39 9.34 -24.40 3.41
CA LEU A 39 8.53 -25.57 3.06
C LEU A 39 9.04 -26.24 1.77
N GLN A 40 9.46 -25.49 0.76
CA GLN A 40 9.99 -26.04 -0.49
C GLN A 40 11.18 -26.99 -0.24
N GLY A 41 12.03 -26.69 0.75
CA GLY A 41 13.14 -27.56 1.14
C GLY A 41 12.74 -28.89 1.80
N VAL A 42 11.49 -29.00 2.28
CA VAL A 42 10.96 -30.20 2.97
C VAL A 42 10.32 -31.18 1.98
N TRP A 43 9.67 -30.67 0.93
CA TRP A 43 8.97 -31.52 -0.04
C TRP A 43 9.94 -32.24 -0.98
N ARG A 44 9.72 -33.54 -1.23
CA ARG A 44 10.50 -34.36 -2.17
C ARG A 44 9.59 -35.06 -3.17
N GLY A 45 10.13 -35.43 -4.33
CA GLY A 45 9.39 -36.17 -5.37
C GLY A 45 8.24 -35.36 -5.98
N GLY A 46 7.16 -36.03 -6.41
CA GLY A 46 6.04 -35.37 -7.10
C GLY A 46 5.32 -34.28 -6.31
N ALA A 47 5.42 -34.27 -4.97
CA ALA A 47 4.86 -33.21 -4.13
C ALA A 47 5.63 -31.89 -4.25
N ALA A 48 6.94 -31.94 -4.52
CA ALA A 48 7.76 -30.74 -4.75
C ALA A 48 7.29 -29.98 -6.00
N THR A 49 6.92 -30.71 -7.07
CA THR A 49 6.39 -30.10 -8.30
C THR A 49 5.08 -29.38 -8.06
N GLN A 50 4.16 -29.98 -7.29
CA GLN A 50 2.89 -29.35 -6.95
C GLN A 50 3.09 -28.13 -6.05
N PHE A 51 3.98 -28.22 -5.07
CA PHE A 51 4.32 -27.10 -4.20
C PHE A 51 4.95 -25.93 -4.97
N ALA A 52 5.83 -26.21 -5.93
CA ALA A 52 6.39 -25.19 -6.81
C ALA A 52 5.33 -24.50 -7.69
N ALA A 53 4.21 -25.16 -8.01
CA ALA A 53 3.08 -24.50 -8.67
C ALA A 53 2.36 -23.53 -7.73
N VAL A 54 2.12 -23.93 -6.49
CA VAL A 54 1.50 -23.08 -5.44
C VAL A 54 2.39 -21.85 -5.17
N ALA A 55 3.70 -22.03 -5.04
CA ALA A 55 4.63 -20.92 -4.83
C ALA A 55 4.62 -19.90 -5.99
N ARG A 56 4.53 -20.37 -7.24
CA ARG A 56 4.37 -19.50 -8.42
C ARG A 56 3.04 -18.76 -8.45
N GLN A 57 1.95 -19.43 -8.06
CA GLN A 57 0.64 -18.79 -7.95
C GLN A 57 0.64 -17.67 -6.89
N TRP A 58 1.28 -17.94 -5.75
CA TRP A 58 1.49 -16.94 -4.71
C TRP A 58 2.28 -15.73 -5.22
N GLN A 59 3.39 -15.95 -5.94
CA GLN A 59 4.18 -14.87 -6.55
C GLN A 59 3.34 -13.99 -7.49
N ALA A 60 2.47 -14.60 -8.30
CA ALA A 60 1.58 -13.85 -9.17
C ALA A 60 0.57 -13.00 -8.38
N ALA A 61 -0.04 -13.57 -7.34
CA ALA A 61 -0.97 -12.84 -6.46
C ALA A 61 -0.28 -11.68 -5.74
N GLN A 62 0.96 -11.89 -5.27
CA GLN A 62 1.75 -10.84 -4.61
C GLN A 62 2.03 -9.66 -5.54
N ARG A 63 2.40 -9.91 -6.79
CA ARG A 63 2.62 -8.84 -7.78
C ARG A 63 1.36 -8.02 -8.04
N GLN A 64 0.21 -8.69 -8.12
CA GLN A 64 -1.07 -8.01 -8.30
C GLN A 64 -1.40 -7.14 -7.08
N MET A 65 -1.15 -7.64 -5.87
CA MET A 65 -1.33 -6.89 -4.64
C MET A 65 -0.42 -5.65 -4.61
N GLU A 66 0.86 -5.80 -4.94
CA GLU A 66 1.81 -4.68 -4.96
C GLU A 66 1.36 -3.59 -5.93
N ALA A 67 0.94 -3.96 -7.15
CA ALA A 67 0.42 -3.01 -8.13
C ALA A 67 -0.82 -2.24 -7.60
N SER A 68 -1.69 -2.91 -6.84
CA SER A 68 -2.83 -2.27 -6.18
C SER A 68 -2.39 -1.31 -5.07
N LEU A 69 -1.41 -1.67 -4.25
CA LEU A 69 -0.86 -0.80 -3.19
C LEU A 69 -0.20 0.45 -3.79
N GLU A 70 0.59 0.29 -4.84
CA GLU A 70 1.20 1.43 -5.57
C GLU A 70 0.14 2.36 -6.19
N SER A 71 -0.97 1.80 -6.69
CA SER A 71 -2.10 2.59 -7.21
C SER A 71 -2.76 3.42 -6.10
N ILE A 72 -2.96 2.84 -4.93
CA ILE A 72 -3.50 3.52 -3.74
C ILE A 72 -2.56 4.65 -3.30
N GLN A 73 -1.26 4.36 -3.18
CA GLN A 73 -0.26 5.36 -2.78
C GLN A 73 -0.21 6.54 -3.75
N ARG A 74 -0.24 6.30 -5.06
CA ARG A 74 -0.31 7.36 -6.08
C ARG A 74 -1.57 8.20 -5.97
N SER A 75 -2.72 7.56 -5.76
CA SER A 75 -4.00 8.26 -5.60
C SER A 75 -4.01 9.16 -4.36
N LEU A 76 -3.46 8.67 -3.24
CA LEU A 76 -3.32 9.45 -2.01
C LEU A 76 -2.36 10.63 -2.17
N ALA A 77 -1.20 10.43 -2.80
CA ALA A 77 -0.26 11.51 -3.07
C ALA A 77 -0.87 12.60 -3.96
N SER A 78 -1.62 12.20 -4.99
CA SER A 78 -2.36 13.12 -5.86
C SER A 78 -3.41 13.94 -5.08
N ALA A 79 -4.19 13.26 -4.22
CA ALA A 79 -5.14 13.94 -3.35
C ALA A 79 -4.43 14.95 -2.43
N SER A 80 -3.37 14.55 -1.73
CA SER A 80 -2.60 15.44 -0.86
C SER A 80 -2.07 16.69 -1.59
N SER A 81 -1.58 16.55 -2.82
CA SER A 81 -1.12 17.69 -3.63
C SER A 81 -2.27 18.65 -3.97
N LEU A 82 -3.41 18.12 -4.43
CA LEU A 82 -4.58 18.92 -4.78
C LEU A 82 -5.10 19.73 -3.58
N TYR A 83 -5.11 19.12 -2.39
CA TYR A 83 -5.54 19.81 -1.17
C TYR A 83 -4.56 20.93 -0.78
N ALA A 84 -3.25 20.69 -0.84
CA ALA A 84 -2.24 21.71 -0.55
C ALA A 84 -2.34 22.91 -1.50
N ASP A 85 -2.57 22.66 -2.80
CA ASP A 85 -2.73 23.72 -3.80
C ASP A 85 -4.02 24.53 -3.58
N THR A 86 -5.10 23.87 -3.12
CA THR A 86 -6.38 24.52 -2.83
C THR A 86 -6.27 25.42 -1.60
N GLU A 87 -5.58 24.96 -0.56
CA GLU A 87 -5.34 25.73 0.66
C GLU A 87 -4.47 26.97 0.40
N ALA A 88 -3.42 26.82 -0.41
CA ALA A 88 -2.56 27.94 -0.81
C ALA A 88 -3.35 29.03 -1.57
N GLN A 89 -4.25 28.63 -2.48
CA GLN A 89 -5.12 29.57 -3.21
C GLN A 89 -6.13 30.26 -2.28
N ALA A 90 -6.75 29.53 -1.36
CA ALA A 90 -7.66 30.09 -0.38
C ALA A 90 -6.95 31.12 0.53
N ALA A 91 -5.73 30.81 0.99
CA ALA A 91 -4.93 31.73 1.79
C ALA A 91 -4.62 33.04 1.06
N MET A 92 -4.32 32.98 -0.24
CA MET A 92 -4.10 34.19 -1.06
C MET A 92 -5.36 35.05 -1.21
N LEU A 93 -6.53 34.43 -1.37
CA LEU A 93 -7.82 35.14 -1.51
C LEU A 93 -8.22 35.93 -0.25
N PHE A 94 -7.82 35.46 0.93
CA PHE A 94 -8.09 36.15 2.20
C PHE A 94 -6.94 37.07 2.67
N ALA A 95 -5.80 37.06 1.97
CA ALA A 95 -4.65 37.92 2.25
C ALA A 95 -4.67 39.26 1.49
N GLY A 96 -5.64 39.47 0.58
CA GLY A 96 -5.90 40.72 -0.13
C GLY A 96 -7.24 41.33 0.24
#